data_AF-A0A2E9N1C5-F1
#
_entry.id   AF-A0A2E9N1C5-F1
#
_cell.length_a   1.000
_cell.length_b   1.000
_cell.length_c   1.000
_cell.angle_alpha   90.00
_cell.angle_beta   90.00
_cell.angle_gamma   90.00
#
_symmetry.space_group_name_H-M   'P 1'
#
loop_
_entity.id
_entity.type
_entity.pdbx_description
1 polymer ?
#
loop_
_entity_poly.entity_id
_entity_poly.type
_entity_poly.pdbx_seq_one_letter_code
_entity_poly.pdbx_strand_id
1 'polypeptide(L)'
;MKEGKKRGAERTQIATRNENWPDERLQTFLTLEPPESLPADYNVLLKAYRGMTAELFARFLPIFIAANRDINTRLEDGSTFLDLVLQHRKSAAYAGALRDNSAISSKD
;
A
#
# COMPACT_ATOMS: atom_id res chain seq x y z
N MET A 1 -7.85 15.20 -25.35
CA MET A 1 -8.16 15.23 -23.91
C MET A 1 -7.05 14.46 -23.19
N LYS A 2 -6.23 15.14 -22.39
CA LYS A 2 -5.22 14.51 -21.53
C LYS A 2 -5.57 14.94 -20.12
N GLU A 3 -6.43 14.19 -19.47
CA GLU A 3 -6.96 14.53 -18.15
C GLU A 3 -5.86 14.43 -17.09
N GLY A 4 -5.57 15.59 -16.50
CA GLY A 4 -5.48 15.71 -15.05
C GLY A 4 -4.33 14.97 -14.37
N LYS A 5 -3.08 15.44 -14.57
CA LYS A 5 -2.08 15.37 -13.50
C LYS A 5 -2.62 16.14 -12.29
N LYS A 6 -3.33 15.48 -11.38
CA LYS A 6 -3.63 16.05 -10.06
C LYS A 6 -2.29 16.22 -9.34
N ARG A 7 -1.93 17.50 -9.23
CA ARG A 7 -0.73 18.02 -8.57
C ARG A 7 -0.77 17.60 -7.11
N GLY A 8 0.34 17.11 -6.57
CA GLY A 8 0.49 16.62 -5.20
C GLY A 8 0.43 17.72 -4.13
N ALA A 9 -0.64 18.51 -4.12
CA ALA A 9 -0.84 19.69 -3.25
C ALA A 9 -1.97 19.53 -2.22
N GLU A 10 -2.66 18.39 -2.14
CA GLU A 10 -3.37 17.96 -0.93
C GLU A 10 -2.55 16.90 -0.23
N ARG A 11 -1.35 17.30 0.24
CA ARG A 11 -0.60 16.51 1.21
C ARG A 11 -1.29 16.64 2.56
N THR A 12 -2.42 15.97 2.72
CA THR A 12 -2.81 15.42 4.02
C THR A 12 -2.05 14.11 4.24
N GLN A 13 -0.74 14.12 3.92
CA GLN A 13 0.12 13.05 4.39
C GLN A 13 0.18 13.25 5.89
N ILE A 14 -0.48 12.36 6.64
CA ILE A 14 -0.17 12.14 8.05
C ILE A 14 1.29 11.69 8.01
N ALA A 15 2.21 12.65 8.09
CA ALA A 15 3.61 12.38 8.24
C ALA A 15 3.75 11.90 9.68
N THR A 16 3.54 10.60 9.89
CA THR A 16 3.77 9.93 11.16
C THR A 16 5.26 9.95 11.43
N ARG A 17 5.74 11.11 11.88
CA ARG A 17 7.08 11.25 12.41
C ARG A 17 7.01 10.78 13.85
N ASN A 18 7.39 9.52 14.05
CA ASN A 18 7.68 8.93 15.37
C ASN A 18 6.47 8.56 16.25
N GLU A 19 5.36 8.05 15.70
CA GLU A 19 4.35 7.35 16.50
C GLU A 19 4.42 5.85 16.24
N ASN A 20 4.53 5.06 17.30
CA ASN A 20 4.22 3.64 17.27
C ASN A 20 2.70 3.48 17.29
N TRP A 21 2.12 2.83 16.29
CA TRP A 21 0.67 2.60 16.24
C TRP A 21 0.32 1.23 16.84
N PRO A 22 -0.78 1.15 17.61
CA PRO A 22 -1.32 -0.13 18.05
C PRO A 22 -1.90 -0.90 16.85
N ASP A 23 -1.94 -2.22 16.94
CA ASP A 23 -2.45 -3.08 15.87
C ASP A 23 -3.93 -2.79 15.55
N GLU A 24 -4.74 -2.41 16.55
CA GLU A 24 -6.12 -1.97 16.36
C GLU A 24 -6.23 -0.81 15.35
N ARG A 25 -5.32 0.16 15.43
CA ARG A 25 -5.25 1.27 14.46
C ARG A 25 -4.84 0.77 13.08
N LEU A 26 -3.91 -0.18 13.00
CA LEU A 26 -3.53 -0.79 11.72
C LEU A 26 -4.72 -1.51 11.06
N GLN A 27 -5.52 -2.22 11.86
CA GLN A 27 -6.71 -2.94 11.38
C GLN A 27 -7.76 -2.01 10.77
N THR A 28 -7.87 -0.75 11.21
CA THR A 28 -8.80 0.23 10.59
C THR A 28 -8.55 0.45 9.09
N PHE A 29 -7.35 0.17 8.59
CA PHE A 29 -7.08 0.27 7.16
C PHE A 29 -7.78 -0.83 6.35
N LEU A 30 -8.09 -1.97 6.97
CA LEU A 30 -8.80 -3.07 6.33
C LEU A 30 -10.25 -2.71 6.02
N THR A 31 -10.81 -1.67 6.62
CA THR A 31 -12.20 -1.24 6.38
C THR A 31 -12.31 -0.14 5.34
N LEU A 32 -11.20 0.22 4.67
CA LEU A 32 -11.19 1.30 3.68
C LEU A 32 -11.89 0.86 2.39
N GLU A 33 -12.89 1.63 1.99
CA GLU A 33 -13.60 1.40 0.74
C GLU A 33 -12.73 1.78 -0.46
N PRO A 34 -12.65 0.92 -1.50
CA PRO A 34 -11.98 1.28 -2.73
C PRO A 34 -12.81 2.27 -3.55
N PRO A 35 -12.15 3.13 -4.36
CA PRO A 35 -12.83 3.77 -5.48
C PRO A 35 -13.22 2.72 -6.52
N GLU A 36 -14.22 3.02 -7.37
CA GLU A 36 -14.70 2.10 -8.40
C GLU A 36 -13.61 1.58 -9.36
N SER A 37 -12.53 2.36 -9.54
CA SER A 37 -11.43 2.04 -10.45
C SER A 37 -10.30 1.21 -9.85
N LEU A 38 -10.38 0.81 -8.57
CA LEU A 38 -9.32 0.03 -7.93
C LEU A 38 -9.88 -1.19 -7.19
N PRO A 39 -9.16 -2.34 -7.24
CA PRO A 39 -9.45 -3.45 -6.36
C PRO A 39 -9.38 -3.04 -4.88
N ALA A 40 -10.23 -3.65 -4.05
CA ALA A 40 -10.30 -3.38 -2.61
C ALA A 40 -8.93 -3.52 -1.93
N ASP A 41 -8.26 -4.64 -2.17
CA ASP A 41 -6.96 -4.96 -1.59
C ASP A 41 -5.86 -3.99 -2.03
N TYR A 42 -5.88 -3.61 -3.32
CA TYR A 42 -4.93 -2.64 -3.86
C TYR A 42 -5.10 -1.26 -3.21
N ASN A 43 -6.36 -0.82 -3.03
CA ASN A 43 -6.65 0.44 -2.35
C ASN A 43 -6.15 0.43 -0.91
N VAL A 44 -6.39 -0.65 -0.16
CA VAL A 44 -5.92 -0.79 1.22
C VAL A 44 -4.38 -0.70 1.30
N LEU A 45 -3.67 -1.46 0.46
CA LEU A 45 -2.20 -1.43 0.38
C LEU A 45 -1.69 -0.03 0.02
N LEU A 46 -2.33 0.64 -0.95
CA LEU A 46 -1.98 1.99 -1.38
C LEU A 46 -2.16 3.03 -0.27
N LYS A 47 -3.25 2.93 0.49
CA LYS A 47 -3.53 3.83 1.62
C LYS A 47 -2.54 3.59 2.77
N ALA A 48 -2.26 2.34 3.10
CA ALA A 48 -1.26 1.97 4.10
C ALA A 48 0.13 2.49 3.70
N TYR A 49 0.58 2.23 2.47
CA TYR A 49 1.87 2.71 1.95
C TYR A 49 2.03 4.24 2.01
N ARG A 50 0.94 4.98 1.78
CA ARG A 50 0.96 6.46 1.81
C ARG A 50 0.87 7.04 3.22
N GLY A 51 0.27 6.31 4.17
CA GLY A 51 -0.03 6.78 5.52
C GLY A 51 0.90 6.24 6.62
N MET A 52 1.65 5.17 6.34
CA MET A 52 2.50 4.48 7.32
C MET A 52 3.99 4.68 7.00
N THR A 53 4.83 4.69 8.03
CA THR A 53 6.26 4.48 7.88
C THR A 53 6.53 3.06 7.37
N ALA A 54 7.73 2.79 6.85
CA ALA A 54 8.09 1.45 6.37
C ALA A 54 7.96 0.38 7.47
N GLU A 55 8.31 0.73 8.72
CA GLU A 55 8.18 -0.14 9.88
C GLU A 55 6.73 -0.49 10.20
N LEU A 56 5.85 0.52 10.26
CA LEU A 56 4.41 0.31 10.48
C LEU A 56 3.78 -0.49 9.35
N PHE A 57 4.19 -0.21 8.10
CA PHE A 57 3.73 -0.95 6.94
C PHE A 57 4.14 -2.43 6.99
N ALA A 58 5.39 -2.72 7.38
CA ALA A 58 5.86 -4.09 7.56
C ALA A 58 5.06 -4.84 8.64
N ARG A 59 4.66 -4.17 9.73
CA ARG A 59 3.77 -4.74 10.75
C ARG A 59 2.32 -4.91 10.28
N PHE A 60 1.86 -4.05 9.37
CA PHE A 60 0.53 -4.13 8.80
C PHE A 60 0.35 -5.31 7.85
N LEU A 61 1.36 -5.69 7.07
CA LEU A 61 1.24 -6.76 6.06
C LEU A 61 0.78 -8.13 6.63
N PRO A 62 1.33 -8.62 7.75
CA PRO A 62 0.82 -9.85 8.38
C PRO A 62 -0.66 -9.74 8.80
N ILE A 63 -1.09 -8.57 9.30
CA ILE A 63 -2.50 -8.33 9.67
C ILE A 63 -3.39 -8.37 8.42
N PHE A 64 -2.93 -7.77 7.33
CA PHE A 64 -3.62 -7.79 6.04
C PHE A 64 -3.79 -9.21 5.50
N ILE A 65 -2.73 -10.03 5.53
CA ILE A 65 -2.78 -11.43 5.06
C ILE A 65 -3.65 -12.29 5.99
N ALA A 66 -3.54 -12.09 7.31
CA ALA A 66 -4.37 -12.79 8.29
C ALA A 66 -5.88 -12.48 8.11
N ALA A 67 -6.21 -11.32 7.52
CA ALA A 67 -7.57 -10.95 7.14
C ALA A 67 -8.04 -11.57 5.80
N ASN A 68 -7.33 -12.57 5.27
CA ASN A 68 -7.62 -13.27 4.02
C ASN A 68 -7.67 -12.33 2.80
N ARG A 69 -6.80 -11.32 2.78
CA ARG A 69 -6.65 -10.37 1.67
C ARG A 69 -5.50 -10.75 0.75
N ASP A 70 -5.61 -10.40 -0.52
CA ASP A 70 -4.63 -10.74 -1.54
C ASP A 70 -3.55 -9.67 -1.68
N ILE A 71 -2.32 -9.98 -1.25
CA ILE A 71 -1.15 -9.10 -1.38
C ILE A 71 -0.68 -8.98 -2.84
N ASN A 72 -1.02 -9.95 -3.68
CA ASN A 72 -0.66 -10.05 -5.08
C ASN A 72 -1.77 -9.56 -6.02
N THR A 73 -2.77 -8.86 -5.47
CA THR A 73 -3.84 -8.24 -6.23
C THR A 73 -3.29 -7.38 -7.37
N ARG A 74 -3.90 -7.51 -8.54
CA ARG A 74 -3.46 -6.87 -9.78
C ARG A 74 -4.45 -5.81 -10.23
N LEU A 75 -3.93 -4.77 -10.87
CA LEU A 75 -4.75 -3.81 -11.60
C LEU A 75 -5.19 -4.38 -12.95
N GLU A 76 -6.07 -3.66 -13.64
CA GLU A 76 -6.57 -4.03 -14.97
C GLU A 76 -5.45 -4.18 -16.01
N ASP A 77 -4.34 -3.45 -15.85
CA ASP A 77 -3.16 -3.53 -16.71
C ASP A 77 -2.22 -4.70 -16.35
N GLY A 78 -2.58 -5.51 -15.34
CA GLY A 78 -1.80 -6.65 -14.86
C GLY A 78 -0.69 -6.30 -13.88
N SER A 79 -0.45 -5.01 -13.58
CA SER A 79 0.56 -4.60 -12.61
C SER A 79 0.16 -4.96 -11.18
N THR A 80 1.15 -5.36 -10.38
CA THR A 80 0.97 -5.66 -8.95
C THR A 80 1.29 -4.45 -8.09
N PHE A 81 0.92 -4.51 -6.81
CA PHE A 81 1.30 -3.46 -5.87
C PHE A 81 2.83 -3.32 -5.72
N LEU A 82 3.58 -4.43 -5.79
CA LEU A 82 5.03 -4.40 -5.74
C LEU A 82 5.63 -3.60 -6.91
N ASP A 83 5.05 -3.70 -8.12
CA ASP A 83 5.49 -2.93 -9.28
C ASP A 83 5.39 -1.42 -9.06
N LEU A 84 4.29 -0.96 -8.45
CA LEU A 84 4.10 0.43 -8.09
C LEU A 84 5.17 0.88 -7.09
N VAL A 85 5.41 0.09 -6.05
CA VAL A 85 6.36 0.42 -4.98
C VAL A 85 7.78 0.49 -5.55
N LEU A 86 8.17 -0.42 -6.44
CA LEU A 86 9.51 -0.44 -7.05
C LEU A 86 9.82 0.78 -7.93
N GLN A 87 8.80 1.52 -8.41
CA GLN A 87 9.02 2.75 -9.19
C GLN A 87 9.53 3.92 -8.34
N HIS A 88 9.44 3.84 -7.01
CA HIS A 88 9.77 4.95 -6.12
C HIS A 88 11.19 4.82 -5.53
N ARG A 89 12.03 5.85 -5.72
CA ARG A 89 13.44 5.86 -5.28
C ARG A 89 13.67 5.52 -3.80
N LYS A 90 12.73 5.86 -2.91
CA LYS A 90 12.85 5.68 -1.44
C LYS A 90 11.95 4.57 -0.89
N SER A 91 11.59 3.59 -1.71
CA SER A 91 10.68 2.51 -1.31
C SER A 91 11.33 1.20 -0.92
N ALA A 92 12.66 1.11 -0.94
CA ALA A 92 13.39 -0.15 -0.73
C ALA A 92 12.93 -0.94 0.52
N ALA A 93 12.70 -0.25 1.64
CA ALA A 93 12.21 -0.88 2.86
C ALA A 93 10.76 -1.42 2.73
N TYR A 94 9.89 -0.71 2.02
CA TYR A 94 8.52 -1.17 1.74
C TYR A 94 8.53 -2.36 0.76
N ALA A 95 9.35 -2.30 -0.29
CA ALA A 95 9.50 -3.39 -1.25
C ALA A 95 10.07 -4.65 -0.60
N GLY A 96 11.03 -4.50 0.33
CA GLY A 96 11.53 -5.60 1.15
C GLY A 96 10.41 -6.25 1.97
N ALA A 97 9.66 -5.45 2.73
CA ALA A 97 8.54 -5.95 3.54
C ALA A 97 7.48 -6.69 2.70
N LEU A 98 7.17 -6.19 1.49
CA LEU A 98 6.26 -6.87 0.57
C LEU A 98 6.80 -8.24 0.15
N ARG A 99 8.08 -8.32 -0.25
CA ARG A 99 8.71 -9.58 -0.66
C ARG A 99 8.79 -10.60 0.48
N ASP A 100 9.09 -10.14 1.69
CA ASP A 100 9.10 -10.99 2.90
C ASP A 100 7.71 -11.61 3.16
N ASN A 101 6.65 -10.95 2.68
CA ASN A 101 5.27 -11.40 2.75
C ASN A 101 4.78 -12.05 1.42
N SER A 102 5.69 -12.57 0.60
CA SER A 102 5.41 -13.28 -0.66
C SER A 102 4.74 -12.44 -1.77
N ALA A 103 4.94 -11.12 -1.75
CA ALA A 103 4.52 -10.27 -2.86
C ALA A 103 5.42 -10.48 -4.09
N ILE A 104 4.82 -10.61 -5.27
CA ILE A 104 5.51 -10.79 -6.55
C ILE A 104 5.36 -9.55 -7.44
N SER A 105 6.40 -9.26 -8.23
CA SER A 105 6.32 -8.28 -9.32
C SER A 105 5.62 -8.92 -10.51
N SER A 106 4.93 -8.15 -11.35
CA SER A 106 4.44 -8.68 -12.63
C SER A 106 5.57 -9.07 -13.61
N LYS A 107 6.81 -8.67 -13.31
CA LYS A 107 8.01 -8.93 -14.11
C LYS A 107 8.83 -10.13 -13.65
N ASP A 108 8.52 -10.67 -12.47
CA ASP A 108 9.18 -11.85 -11.89
C ASP A 108 8.41 -13.12 -12.30
#